data_AF-A0A4Y6KLK8-F1
#
_entry.id   AF-A0A4Y6KLK8-F1
#
_cell.length_a   1.000
_cell.length_b   1.000
_cell.length_c   1.000
_cell.angle_alpha   90.00
_cell.angle_beta   90.00
_cell.angle_gamma   90.00
#
_symmetry.space_group_name_H-M   'P 1'
#
loop_
_entity.id
_entity.type
_entity.pdbx_description
1 polymer ?
#
loop_
_entity_poly.entity_id
_entity_poly.type
_entity_poly.pdbx_seq_one_letter_code
_entity_poly.pdbx_strand_id
1 'polypeptide(L)'
;MPIFNFKARFAEAVRSGAKRQTIRARGKRPPPKEGSVAYLYSGLRTKQVSKLGEHRITSVTLISIGAAQRIVSMPRGTGATARWDNLDPAEVEQLARADGFASAGEFFDFFQSEYGGTFSGYLVKW
;
A
#
# COMPACT_ATOMS: atom_id res chain seq x y z
N MET A 1 11.91 12.23 6.08
CA MET A 1 12.17 11.56 4.78
C MET A 1 11.56 10.15 4.79
N PRO A 2 10.45 9.91 4.06
CA PRO A 2 9.82 8.59 3.93
C PRO A 2 10.72 7.61 3.18
N ILE A 3 10.99 6.45 3.78
CA ILE A 3 11.72 5.34 3.15
C ILE A 3 10.82 4.12 3.14
N PHE A 4 10.63 3.51 1.97
CA PHE A 4 9.81 2.32 1.80
C PHE A 4 10.67 1.15 1.34
N ASN A 5 10.68 0.09 2.16
CA ASN A 5 11.30 -1.18 1.80
C ASN A 5 10.24 -2.12 1.19
N PHE A 6 10.54 -2.71 0.05
CA PHE A 6 9.68 -3.66 -0.65
C PHE A 6 10.28 -5.06 -0.62
N LYS A 7 9.42 -6.08 -0.50
CA LYS A 7 9.82 -7.48 -0.72
C LYS A 7 10.32 -7.64 -2.16
N ALA A 8 11.29 -8.52 -2.37
CA ALA A 8 11.95 -8.73 -3.67
C ALA A 8 10.97 -8.93 -4.83
N ARG A 9 9.85 -9.64 -4.60
CA ARG A 9 8.81 -9.88 -5.62
C ARG A 9 8.19 -8.60 -6.21
N PHE A 10 8.21 -7.50 -5.47
CA PHE A 10 7.67 -6.20 -5.92
C PHE A 10 8.73 -5.26 -6.47
N ALA A 11 10.02 -5.61 -6.37
CA ALA A 11 11.11 -4.70 -6.70
C ALA A 11 11.05 -4.25 -8.17
N GLU A 12 10.79 -5.18 -9.08
CA GLU A 12 10.73 -4.90 -10.51
C GLU A 12 9.48 -4.10 -10.90
N ALA A 13 8.33 -4.40 -10.31
CA ALA A 13 7.10 -3.64 -10.52
C ALA A 13 7.24 -2.18 -10.03
N VAL A 14 7.95 -1.95 -8.93
CA VAL A 14 8.24 -0.60 -8.45
C VAL A 14 9.23 0.10 -9.37
N ARG A 15 10.32 -0.57 -9.76
CA ARG A 15 11.37 0.00 -10.62
C ARG A 15 10.84 0.40 -12.00
N SER A 16 9.98 -0.43 -12.60
CA SER A 16 9.34 -0.16 -13.90
C SER A 16 8.23 0.89 -13.83
N GLY A 17 7.79 1.28 -12.62
CA GLY A 17 6.66 2.19 -12.43
C GLY A 17 5.28 1.52 -12.58
N ALA A 18 5.22 0.20 -12.76
CA ALA A 18 3.95 -0.55 -12.78
C ALA A 18 3.23 -0.50 -11.42
N LYS A 19 3.99 -0.56 -10.31
CA LYS A 19 3.48 -0.40 -8.93
C LYS A 19 3.72 1.03 -8.46
N ARG A 20 2.63 1.77 -8.27
CA ARG A 20 2.64 3.21 -7.92
C ARG A 20 2.06 3.51 -6.53
N GLN A 21 1.86 2.48 -5.73
CA GLN A 21 1.34 2.62 -4.38
C GLN A 21 1.88 1.53 -3.45
N THR A 22 1.75 1.78 -2.15
CA THR A 22 2.08 0.83 -1.09
C THR A 22 1.10 0.97 0.07
N ILE A 23 0.72 -0.16 0.65
CA ILE A 23 -0.04 -0.21 1.89
C ILE A 23 0.91 -0.45 3.07
N ARG A 24 0.81 0.38 4.12
CA ARG A 24 1.70 0.34 5.30
C ARG A 24 0.91 0.37 6.59
N ALA A 25 1.27 -0.53 7.51
CA ALA A 25 0.60 -0.63 8.80
C ALA A 25 0.74 0.68 9.58
N ARG A 26 -0.26 0.99 10.42
CA ARG A 26 -0.13 2.06 11.41
C ARG A 26 0.97 1.68 12.41
N GLY A 27 2.10 2.37 12.32
CA GLY A 27 3.20 2.23 13.26
C GLY A 27 3.18 3.33 14.32
N LYS A 28 4.26 3.38 15.11
CA LYS A 28 4.51 4.46 16.10
C LYS A 28 4.81 5.82 15.45
N ARG A 29 5.17 5.83 14.17
CA ARG A 29 5.52 7.05 13.42
C ARG A 29 4.28 7.60 12.72
N PRO A 30 4.16 8.94 12.60
CA PRO A 30 3.10 9.53 11.81
C PRO A 30 3.18 9.05 10.36
N PRO A 31 2.05 9.06 9.64
CA PRO A 31 2.05 8.77 8.21
C PRO A 31 2.97 9.75 7.47
N PRO A 32 3.50 9.35 6.31
CA PRO A 32 4.25 10.27 5.47
C PRO A 32 3.36 11.44 5.03
N LYS A 33 3.96 12.60 4.79
CA LYS A 33 3.24 13.80 4.36
C LYS A 33 3.14 13.84 2.84
N GLU A 34 1.95 14.14 2.33
CA GLU A 34 1.73 14.44 0.91
C GLU A 34 2.69 15.54 0.42
N GLY A 35 3.16 15.39 -0.81
CA GLY A 35 4.16 16.27 -1.42
C GLY A 35 5.61 15.96 -1.07
N SER A 36 5.88 15.10 -0.07
CA SER A 36 7.24 14.66 0.28
C SER A 36 7.79 13.66 -0.75
N VAL A 37 9.10 13.61 -0.93
CA VAL A 37 9.77 12.57 -1.75
C VAL A 37 9.92 11.29 -0.93
N ALA A 38 9.37 10.18 -1.44
CA ALA A 38 9.56 8.83 -0.93
C ALA A 38 10.73 8.14 -1.64
N TYR A 39 11.61 7.52 -0.86
CA TYR A 39 12.74 6.75 -1.36
C TYR A 39 12.41 5.27 -1.30
N LEU A 40 12.41 4.62 -2.45
CA LEU A 40 11.96 3.24 -2.62
C LEU A 40 13.17 2.31 -2.70
N TYR A 41 13.17 1.27 -1.87
CA TYR A 41 14.26 0.31 -1.78
C TYR A 41 13.75 -1.13 -1.69
N SER A 42 14.60 -2.10 -2.02
CA SER A 42 14.45 -3.49 -1.61
C SER A 42 15.70 -3.95 -0.87
N GLY A 43 15.55 -4.96 0.00
CA GLY A 43 16.68 -5.54 0.73
C GLY A 43 17.39 -4.60 1.71
N LEU A 44 16.71 -3.55 2.22
CA LEU A 44 17.32 -2.64 3.20
C LEU A 44 17.92 -3.41 4.39
N ARG A 45 19.11 -2.96 4.83
CA ARG A 45 19.90 -3.56 5.93
C ARG A 45 20.46 -4.96 5.62
N THR A 46 20.51 -5.32 4.35
CA THR A 46 21.18 -6.52 3.86
C THR A 46 22.24 -6.14 2.82
N LYS A 47 23.11 -7.09 2.46
CA LYS A 47 24.08 -6.91 1.36
C LYS A 47 23.41 -6.79 -0.02
N GLN A 48 22.14 -7.19 -0.15
CA GLN A 48 21.37 -7.13 -1.39
C GLN A 48 20.53 -5.86 -1.50
N VAL A 49 20.93 -4.78 -0.81
CA VAL A 49 20.20 -3.51 -0.86
C VAL A 49 20.20 -2.94 -2.28
N SER A 50 19.01 -2.59 -2.77
CA SER A 50 18.83 -1.98 -4.08
C SER A 50 17.88 -0.80 -3.99
N LYS A 51 18.31 0.36 -4.50
CA LYS A 51 17.43 1.52 -4.69
C LYS A 51 16.58 1.28 -5.92
N LEU A 52 15.26 1.42 -5.76
CA LEU A 52 14.29 1.18 -6.82
C LEU A 52 13.86 2.48 -7.49
N GLY A 53 13.87 3.59 -6.76
CA GLY A 53 13.48 4.90 -7.29
C GLY A 53 13.17 5.92 -6.21
N GLU A 54 12.78 7.10 -6.66
CA GLU A 54 12.30 8.20 -5.82
C GLU A 54 11.06 8.79 -6.46
N HIS A 55 9.99 8.96 -5.68
CA HIS A 55 8.75 9.53 -6.19
C HIS A 55 8.11 10.47 -5.19
N ARG A 56 7.41 11.48 -5.69
CA ARG A 56 6.68 12.42 -4.86
C ARG A 56 5.37 11.78 -4.40
N ILE A 57 5.13 11.76 -3.10
CA ILE A 57 3.87 11.24 -2.55
C ILE A 57 2.73 12.16 -2.99
N THR A 58 1.74 11.58 -3.66
CA THR A 58 0.58 12.29 -4.19
C THR A 58 -0.64 12.16 -3.30
N SER A 59 -0.76 11.06 -2.55
CA SER A 59 -1.88 10.86 -1.63
C SER A 59 -1.54 9.91 -0.49
N VAL A 60 -2.08 10.19 0.70
CA VAL A 60 -2.02 9.30 1.86
C VAL A 60 -3.42 9.12 2.46
N THR A 61 -4.01 7.94 2.27
CA THR A 61 -5.38 7.66 2.70
C THR A 61 -5.41 6.51 3.71
N LEU A 62 -6.34 6.54 4.66
CA LEU A 62 -6.56 5.41 5.54
C LEU A 62 -7.15 4.23 4.76
N ILE A 63 -6.77 3.01 5.17
CA ILE A 63 -7.28 1.78 4.60
C ILE A 63 -7.45 0.73 5.70
N SER A 64 -8.55 -0.01 5.62
CA SER A 64 -8.84 -1.19 6.43
C SER A 64 -9.07 -2.38 5.51
N ILE A 65 -8.51 -3.54 5.85
CA ILE A 65 -8.58 -4.76 5.05
C ILE A 65 -9.00 -5.90 6.00
N GLY A 66 -10.13 -6.52 5.71
CA GLY A 66 -10.55 -7.81 6.27
C GLY A 66 -10.34 -8.90 5.23
N ALA A 67 -9.21 -9.60 5.29
CA ALA A 67 -8.83 -10.57 4.27
C ALA A 67 -9.71 -11.83 4.30
N ALA A 68 -10.14 -12.28 5.48
CA ALA A 68 -11.06 -13.41 5.62
C ALA A 68 -12.42 -13.13 4.97
N GLN A 69 -12.93 -11.90 5.13
CA GLN A 69 -14.19 -11.45 4.53
C GLN A 69 -14.01 -10.92 3.10
N ARG A 70 -12.76 -10.77 2.62
CA ARG A 70 -12.40 -10.14 1.35
C ARG A 70 -12.99 -8.73 1.20
N ILE A 71 -12.94 -7.94 2.27
CA ILE A 71 -13.44 -6.57 2.31
C ILE A 71 -12.27 -5.60 2.43
N VAL A 72 -12.31 -4.53 1.64
CA VAL A 72 -11.46 -3.35 1.80
C VAL A 72 -12.37 -2.16 2.06
N SER A 73 -12.08 -1.39 3.11
CA SER A 73 -12.81 -0.18 3.45
C SER A 73 -11.89 1.02 3.46
N MET A 74 -12.38 2.15 2.97
CA MET A 74 -11.65 3.42 2.93
C MET A 74 -12.60 4.59 3.25
N PRO A 75 -12.11 5.70 3.82
CA PRO A 75 -12.93 6.89 3.98
C PRO A 75 -13.24 7.51 2.61
N ARG A 76 -14.53 7.70 2.32
CA ARG A 76 -15.04 8.46 1.17
C ARG A 76 -15.59 9.80 1.65
N GLY A 77 -15.41 10.85 0.84
CA GLY A 77 -15.77 12.24 1.18
C GLY A 77 -14.61 13.05 1.75
N THR A 78 -14.86 14.31 2.12
CA THR A 78 -13.84 15.25 2.60
C THR A 78 -14.28 15.89 3.92
N GLY A 79 -13.33 16.10 4.84
CA GLY A 79 -13.61 16.76 6.11
C GLY A 79 -14.62 16.01 6.98
N ALA A 80 -15.58 16.74 7.56
CA ALA A 80 -16.56 16.19 8.51
C ALA A 80 -17.58 15.20 7.90
N THR A 81 -17.70 15.17 6.58
CA THR A 81 -18.61 14.26 5.87
C THR A 81 -17.93 12.93 5.51
N ALA A 82 -16.64 12.77 5.80
CA ALA A 82 -15.94 11.52 5.53
C ALA A 82 -16.61 10.36 6.28
N ARG A 83 -16.92 9.28 5.55
CA ARG A 83 -17.48 8.04 6.09
C ARG A 83 -16.67 6.87 5.58
N TRP A 84 -16.48 5.87 6.42
CA TRP A 84 -15.90 4.62 5.97
C TRP A 84 -16.91 3.90 5.09
N ASP A 85 -16.46 3.50 3.91
CA ASP A 85 -17.27 2.77 2.94
C ASP A 85 -16.45 1.60 2.38
N ASN A 86 -17.14 0.55 1.96
CA ASN A 86 -16.51 -0.61 1.36
C ASN A 86 -16.26 -0.33 -0.11
N LEU A 87 -15.06 -0.71 -0.57
CA LEU A 87 -14.77 -0.74 -1.99
C LEU A 87 -15.56 -1.86 -2.65
N ASP A 88 -16.07 -1.60 -3.85
CA ASP A 88 -16.68 -2.63 -4.66
C ASP A 88 -15.61 -3.60 -5.21
N PRO A 89 -16.00 -4.79 -5.72
CA PRO A 89 -15.03 -5.76 -6.21
C PRO A 89 -14.11 -5.25 -7.33
N ALA A 90 -14.58 -4.35 -8.18
CA ALA A 90 -13.79 -3.81 -9.28
C ALA A 90 -12.74 -2.80 -8.76
N GLU A 91 -13.10 -1.98 -7.77
CA GLU A 91 -12.18 -1.08 -7.07
C GLU A 91 -11.10 -1.86 -6.31
N VAL A 92 -11.47 -2.97 -5.67
CA VAL A 92 -10.51 -3.85 -4.99
C VAL A 92 -9.53 -4.47 -5.97
N GLU A 93 -10.00 -4.95 -7.13
CA GLU A 93 -9.15 -5.50 -8.19
C GLU A 93 -8.15 -4.45 -8.71
N GLN A 94 -8.63 -3.22 -8.95
CA GLN A 94 -7.76 -2.11 -9.36
C GLN A 94 -6.74 -1.75 -8.27
N LEU A 95 -7.15 -1.73 -7.00
CA LEU A 95 -6.28 -1.47 -5.87
C LEU A 95 -5.19 -2.55 -5.73
N ALA A 96 -5.55 -3.82 -5.89
CA ALA A 96 -4.62 -4.94 -5.87
C ALA A 96 -3.58 -4.83 -6.99
N ARG A 97 -4.01 -4.58 -8.23
CA ARG A 97 -3.11 -4.41 -9.38
C ARG A 97 -2.18 -3.22 -9.23
N ALA A 98 -2.71 -2.09 -8.78
CA ALA A 98 -1.89 -0.90 -8.52
C ALA A 98 -0.90 -1.14 -7.37
N ASP A 99 -1.23 -2.02 -6.41
CA ASP A 99 -0.31 -2.50 -5.38
C ASP A 99 0.58 -3.68 -5.86
N GLY A 100 0.61 -3.98 -7.16
CA GLY A 100 1.53 -4.92 -7.79
C GLY A 100 1.19 -6.40 -7.59
N PHE A 101 -0.07 -6.71 -7.28
CA PHE A 101 -0.61 -8.08 -7.28
C PHE A 101 -1.26 -8.41 -8.62
N ALA A 102 -1.32 -9.69 -8.99
CA ALA A 102 -1.98 -10.10 -10.23
C ALA A 102 -3.52 -10.02 -10.13
N SER A 103 -4.08 -10.17 -8.92
CA SER A 103 -5.52 -10.15 -8.66
C SER A 103 -5.85 -9.77 -7.21
N ALA A 104 -7.12 -9.44 -6.96
CA ALA A 104 -7.68 -9.28 -5.63
C ALA A 104 -7.53 -10.55 -4.76
N GLY A 105 -7.60 -11.74 -5.36
CA GLY A 105 -7.41 -13.01 -4.65
C GLY A 105 -6.01 -13.10 -4.02
N GLU A 106 -4.97 -12.91 -4.83
CA GLU A 106 -3.57 -12.92 -4.37
C GLU A 106 -3.30 -11.82 -3.32
N PHE A 107 -3.94 -10.67 -3.48
CA PHE A 107 -3.90 -9.59 -2.50
C PHE A 107 -4.43 -10.04 -1.14
N PHE A 108 -5.64 -10.60 -1.08
CA PHE A 108 -6.21 -11.07 0.19
C PHE A 108 -5.42 -12.23 0.79
N ASP A 109 -4.96 -13.19 -0.02
CA ASP A 109 -4.16 -14.31 0.46
C ASP A 109 -2.84 -13.83 1.09
N PHE A 110 -2.21 -12.82 0.48
CA PHE A 110 -1.04 -12.18 1.07
C PHE A 110 -1.35 -11.54 2.42
N PHE A 111 -2.40 -10.71 2.52
CA PHE A 111 -2.75 -10.06 3.78
C PHE A 111 -3.19 -11.05 4.86
N GLN A 112 -3.84 -12.15 4.47
CA GLN A 112 -4.19 -13.25 5.36
C GLN A 112 -2.92 -13.91 5.93
N SER A 113 -1.96 -14.26 5.07
CA SER A 113 -0.73 -14.95 5.50
C SER A 113 0.22 -14.05 6.30
N GLU A 114 0.37 -12.79 5.92
CA GLU A 114 1.38 -11.89 6.49
C GLU A 114 0.88 -11.19 7.77
N TYR A 115 -0.42 -10.89 7.85
CA TYR A 115 -1.00 -10.08 8.93
C TYR A 115 -2.11 -10.79 9.73
N GLY A 116 -2.39 -12.06 9.45
CA GLY A 116 -3.39 -12.85 10.20
C GLY A 116 -4.85 -12.51 9.87
N GLY A 117 -5.09 -11.78 8.77
CA GLY A 117 -6.44 -11.60 8.21
C GLY A 117 -7.14 -10.28 8.49
N THR A 118 -6.63 -9.44 9.40
CA THR A 118 -7.12 -8.06 9.57
C THR A 118 -5.95 -7.09 9.56
N PHE A 119 -6.07 -6.03 8.77
CA PHE A 119 -5.03 -5.02 8.63
C PHE A 119 -5.63 -3.63 8.60
N SER A 120 -4.99 -2.69 9.29
CA SER A 120 -5.34 -1.27 9.23
C SER A 120 -4.09 -0.40 9.11
N GLY A 121 -4.16 0.61 8.26
CA GLY A 121 -2.96 1.36 7.88
C GLY A 121 -3.23 2.53 6.95
N TYR A 122 -2.23 2.81 6.14
CA TYR A 122 -2.22 3.86 5.15
C TYR A 122 -1.95 3.28 3.76
N LEU A 123 -2.79 3.64 2.80
CA LEU A 123 -2.49 3.55 1.38
C LEU A 123 -1.73 4.82 0.98
N VAL A 124 -0.48 4.66 0.54
CA VAL A 124 0.38 5.75 0.08
C VAL A 124 0.56 5.61 -1.42
N LYS A 125 0.17 6.65 -2.17
CA LYS A 125 0.30 6.73 -3.63
C LYS A 125 1.38 7.73 -4.01
N TRP A 126 2.03 7.49 -5.16
CA TRP A 126 3.01 8.39 -5.77
C TRP A 126 2.90 8.42 -7.29
#